data_AF-A0AA35N5L6-F1
#
_entry.id   AF-A0AA35N5L6-F1
#
_cell.length_a   1.000
_cell.length_b   1.000
_cell.length_c   1.000
_cell.angle_alpha   90.00
_cell.angle_beta   90.00
_cell.angle_gamma   90.00
#
_symmetry.space_group_name_H-M   'P 1'
#
loop_
_entity.id
_entity.type
_entity.pdbx_description
1 polymer ?
#
loop_
_entity_poly.entity_id
_entity_poly.type
_entity_poly.pdbx_seq_one_letter_code
_entity_poly.pdbx_strand_id
1 'polypeptide(L)'
;MPLPKEVRLVEVGPRDGLQNEAQPISVADKVRLVDDLTEAGLAYIEVGSFVSPKWVPQMAGSAEVFAGIQQRPGVTYAALAPNLRGFEDALAAGVKEVAVFAAASEAFSQRNINCSISDSLKRFEPIMEAARNHGVRVRGYVSCVLGCPYEGKVNAEQVAPIARALHDMGCYEVSLGDTIGTGTAGDTRRLFEVVSAQVPREQLAGHFHDTYGQALANVYASLLEGINVFDELGGRAGRLPIRQRGDRQHRHGRRGVPAAGAGHCYRHRPGQTDRRRPTHQPCAGPRQWVAGGAGAQRTVSHTGVTYLWVKCYRPTFHSKKSGNRETNRQNFRRSGFGKNR
;
A
#
# COMPACT_ATOMS: atom_id res chain seq x y z
N MET A 1 -25.18 13.09 -6.07
CA MET A 1 -25.23 11.71 -5.52
C MET A 1 -24.79 11.80 -4.07
N PRO A 2 -25.54 11.22 -3.10
CA PRO A 2 -25.10 11.28 -1.72
C PRO A 2 -23.89 10.36 -1.53
N LEU A 3 -22.82 10.89 -0.96
CA LEU A 3 -21.67 10.10 -0.52
C LEU A 3 -22.12 9.11 0.58
N PRO A 4 -21.43 7.97 0.76
CA PRO A 4 -21.65 7.09 1.90
C PRO A 4 -21.56 7.86 3.22
N LYS A 5 -22.44 7.53 4.17
CA LYS A 5 -22.44 8.17 5.51
C LYS A 5 -21.37 7.63 6.45
N GLU A 6 -20.88 6.43 6.14
CA GLU A 6 -19.88 5.70 6.90
C GLU A 6 -18.93 5.02 5.92
N VAL A 7 -17.66 4.98 6.28
CA VAL A 7 -16.58 4.36 5.50
C VAL A 7 -15.80 3.43 6.42
N ARG A 8 -15.54 2.21 5.96
CA ARG A 8 -14.63 1.28 6.64
C ARG A 8 -13.23 1.43 6.05
N LEU A 9 -12.26 1.65 6.93
CA LEU A 9 -10.85 1.64 6.61
C LEU A 9 -10.27 0.27 6.95
N VAL A 10 -9.56 -0.32 5.99
CA VAL A 10 -8.84 -1.58 6.12
C VAL A 10 -7.36 -1.25 6.17
N GLU A 11 -6.80 -1.28 7.38
CA GLU A 11 -5.39 -0.96 7.59
C GLU A 11 -4.51 -2.12 7.16
N VAL A 12 -3.70 -1.90 6.12
CA VAL A 12 -2.82 -2.93 5.55
C VAL A 12 -1.34 -2.67 5.85
N GLY A 13 -1.01 -1.63 6.64
CA GLY A 13 0.33 -1.24 7.03
C GLY A 13 1.20 -2.39 7.58
N PRO A 14 0.73 -3.16 8.58
CA PRO A 14 1.50 -4.25 9.18
C PRO A 14 1.86 -5.38 8.20
N ARG A 15 1.03 -5.60 7.16
CA ARG A 15 1.26 -6.59 6.11
C ARG A 15 1.87 -5.97 4.86
N ASP A 16 1.08 -5.25 4.10
CA ASP A 16 1.43 -4.73 2.78
C ASP A 16 2.47 -3.62 2.83
N GLY A 17 2.37 -2.75 3.83
CA GLY A 17 3.36 -1.71 4.09
C GLY A 17 4.72 -2.33 4.42
N LEU A 18 4.77 -3.13 5.49
CA LEU A 18 6.01 -3.73 5.97
C LEU A 18 6.63 -4.73 4.97
N GLN A 19 5.84 -5.39 4.13
CA GLN A 19 6.33 -6.32 3.12
C GLN A 19 7.30 -5.66 2.12
N ASN A 20 7.12 -4.36 1.85
CA ASN A 20 7.94 -3.60 0.91
C ASN A 20 9.11 -2.85 1.58
N GLU A 21 9.25 -2.99 2.90
CA GLU A 21 10.32 -2.34 3.66
C GLU A 21 11.67 -3.02 3.47
N ALA A 22 12.70 -2.23 3.23
CA ALA A 22 14.06 -2.74 3.02
C ALA A 22 14.70 -3.25 4.32
N GLN A 23 14.33 -2.65 5.46
CA GLN A 23 14.87 -3.02 6.77
C GLN A 23 13.96 -4.06 7.43
N PRO A 24 14.53 -5.19 7.91
CA PRO A 24 13.77 -6.12 8.74
C PRO A 24 13.28 -5.44 10.01
N ILE A 25 12.01 -5.68 10.37
CA ILE A 25 11.39 -5.17 11.59
C ILE A 25 11.19 -6.34 12.55
N SER A 26 11.54 -6.15 13.82
CA SER A 26 11.41 -7.19 14.84
C SER A 26 9.96 -7.59 15.07
N VAL A 27 9.72 -8.82 15.52
CA VAL A 27 8.36 -9.28 15.90
C VAL A 27 7.77 -8.36 16.98
N ALA A 28 8.57 -7.94 17.96
CA ALA A 28 8.12 -7.05 19.03
C ALA A 28 7.65 -5.68 18.49
N ASP A 29 8.36 -5.11 17.52
CA ASP A 29 7.96 -3.84 16.91
C ASP A 29 6.70 -4.00 16.03
N LYS A 30 6.53 -5.14 15.35
CA LYS A 30 5.30 -5.45 14.60
C LYS A 30 4.09 -5.60 15.52
N VAL A 31 4.26 -6.30 16.65
CA VAL A 31 3.23 -6.41 17.70
C VAL A 31 2.84 -5.02 18.21
N ARG A 32 3.83 -4.20 18.57
CA ARG A 32 3.58 -2.83 19.02
C ARG A 32 2.81 -2.01 17.98
N LEU A 33 3.19 -2.10 16.70
CA LEU A 33 2.49 -1.42 15.62
C LEU A 33 1.00 -1.82 15.56
N VAL A 34 0.70 -3.12 15.61
CA VAL A 34 -0.69 -3.61 15.52
C VAL A 34 -1.50 -3.20 16.75
N ASP A 35 -0.89 -3.21 17.94
CA ASP A 35 -1.53 -2.75 19.18
C ASP A 35 -1.81 -1.24 19.12
N ASP A 36 -0.86 -0.42 18.64
CA ASP A 36 -1.03 1.02 18.46
C ASP A 36 -2.16 1.33 17.45
N LEU A 37 -2.25 0.58 16.36
CA LEU A 37 -3.32 0.69 15.36
C LEU A 37 -4.68 0.27 15.93
N THR A 38 -4.71 -0.77 16.76
CA THR A 38 -5.90 -1.20 17.50
C THR A 38 -6.36 -0.11 18.46
N GLU A 39 -5.42 0.53 19.17
CA GLU A 39 -5.69 1.65 20.08
C GLU A 39 -6.19 2.91 19.37
N ALA A 40 -5.76 3.12 18.13
CA ALA A 40 -6.25 4.21 17.30
C ALA A 40 -7.73 4.07 16.90
N GLY A 41 -8.34 2.91 17.16
CA GLY A 41 -9.77 2.66 16.92
C GLY A 41 -10.06 2.02 15.56
N LEU A 42 -9.06 1.45 14.89
CA LEU A 42 -9.26 0.72 13.65
C LEU A 42 -10.03 -0.58 13.91
N ALA A 43 -11.08 -0.80 13.12
CA ALA A 43 -11.94 -1.98 13.21
C ALA A 43 -11.43 -3.17 12.37
N TYR A 44 -10.48 -2.92 11.47
CA TYR A 44 -9.91 -3.92 10.58
C TYR A 44 -8.42 -3.65 10.39
N ILE A 45 -7.60 -4.66 10.70
CA ILE A 45 -6.14 -4.61 10.55
C ILE A 45 -5.69 -5.91 9.88
N GLU A 46 -4.97 -5.78 8.77
CA GLU A 46 -4.27 -6.89 8.13
C GLU A 46 -2.87 -7.02 8.75
N VAL A 47 -2.75 -7.97 9.67
CA VAL A 47 -1.64 -8.07 10.64
C VAL A 47 -0.36 -8.61 10.00
N GLY A 48 -0.50 -9.53 9.04
CA GLY A 48 0.65 -10.23 8.47
C GLY A 48 0.26 -11.19 7.36
N SER A 49 1.20 -12.06 6.99
CA SER A 49 1.06 -12.94 5.84
C SER A 49 1.72 -14.29 6.09
N PHE A 50 0.99 -15.36 5.79
CA PHE A 50 1.45 -16.74 5.85
C PHE A 50 1.99 -17.19 4.48
N VAL A 51 2.84 -16.34 3.90
CA VAL A 51 3.66 -16.62 2.72
C VAL A 51 4.97 -17.29 3.14
N SER A 52 5.67 -17.91 2.18
CA SER A 52 7.01 -18.46 2.47
C SER A 52 7.98 -17.33 2.87
N PRO A 53 8.65 -17.44 4.05
CA PRO A 53 9.69 -16.49 4.47
C PRO A 53 10.87 -16.42 3.51
N LYS A 54 11.07 -17.45 2.66
CA LYS A 54 12.10 -17.44 1.61
C LYS A 54 11.81 -16.37 0.55
N TRP A 55 10.54 -16.17 0.20
CA TRP A 55 10.12 -15.23 -0.83
C TRP A 55 9.84 -13.85 -0.23
N VAL A 56 9.30 -13.80 1.00
CA VAL A 56 8.99 -12.55 1.70
C VAL A 56 9.53 -12.61 3.14
N PRO A 57 10.83 -12.36 3.35
CA PRO A 57 11.45 -12.41 4.68
C PRO A 57 10.81 -11.45 5.69
N GLN A 58 10.30 -10.31 5.21
CA GLN A 58 9.62 -9.30 6.01
C GLN A 58 8.40 -9.85 6.74
N MET A 59 7.73 -10.86 6.19
CA MET A 59 6.54 -11.48 6.77
C MET A 59 6.85 -12.69 7.66
N ALA A 60 8.15 -13.04 7.82
CA ALA A 60 8.57 -14.00 8.83
C ALA A 60 8.12 -13.54 10.22
N GLY A 61 7.73 -14.50 11.06
CA GLY A 61 7.26 -14.21 12.40
C GLY A 61 5.76 -13.89 12.51
N SER A 62 4.97 -14.05 11.43
CA SER A 62 3.54 -13.66 11.45
C SER A 62 2.75 -14.42 12.52
N ALA A 63 3.02 -15.71 12.75
CA ALA A 63 2.37 -16.47 13.81
C ALA A 63 2.69 -15.91 15.21
N GLU A 64 3.94 -15.54 15.44
CA GLU A 64 4.41 -14.92 16.68
C GLU A 64 3.82 -13.52 16.88
N VAL A 65 3.60 -12.76 15.80
CA VAL A 65 2.88 -11.48 15.86
C VAL A 65 1.43 -11.73 16.29
N PHE A 66 0.72 -12.67 15.64
CA PHE A 66 -0.67 -13.00 16.02
C PHE A 66 -0.79 -13.48 17.48
N ALA A 67 0.20 -14.21 17.98
CA ALA A 67 0.25 -14.64 19.37
C ALA A 67 0.58 -13.50 20.35
N GLY A 68 1.30 -12.47 19.90
CA GLY A 68 1.77 -11.35 20.74
C GLY A 68 0.81 -10.16 20.82
N ILE A 69 -0.07 -9.96 19.83
CA ILE A 69 -0.98 -8.81 19.78
C ILE A 69 -2.12 -8.90 20.79
N GLN A 70 -2.56 -7.75 21.29
CA GLN A 70 -3.71 -7.64 22.18
C GLN A 70 -5.00 -7.51 21.37
N GLN A 71 -5.57 -8.67 21.01
CA GLN A 71 -6.80 -8.70 20.21
C GLN A 71 -8.00 -8.13 20.99
N ARG A 72 -8.66 -7.12 20.40
CA ARG A 72 -9.87 -6.51 20.96
C ARG A 72 -11.16 -7.10 20.35
N PRO A 73 -12.20 -7.35 21.16
CA PRO A 73 -13.51 -7.71 20.64
C PRO A 73 -14.03 -6.65 19.64
N GLY A 74 -14.57 -7.10 18.52
CA GLY A 74 -15.09 -6.23 17.46
C GLY A 74 -14.05 -5.74 16.46
N VAL A 75 -12.75 -6.03 16.65
CA VAL A 75 -11.70 -5.76 15.67
C VAL A 75 -11.40 -7.03 14.87
N THR A 76 -11.29 -6.90 13.55
CA THR A 76 -10.88 -7.97 12.65
C THR A 76 -9.36 -7.93 12.47
N TYR A 77 -8.70 -9.04 12.81
CA TYR A 77 -7.28 -9.25 12.59
C TYR A 77 -7.11 -10.28 11.46
N ALA A 78 -6.86 -9.78 10.25
CA ALA A 78 -6.79 -10.60 9.06
C ALA A 78 -5.34 -10.93 8.68
N ALA A 79 -5.15 -11.99 7.90
CA ALA A 79 -3.85 -12.35 7.34
C ALA A 79 -3.95 -12.77 5.87
N LEU A 80 -2.89 -12.51 5.09
CA LEU A 80 -2.80 -13.04 3.73
C LEU A 80 -2.42 -14.54 3.76
N ALA A 81 -3.17 -15.36 3.03
CA ALA A 81 -2.95 -16.81 2.93
C ALA A 81 -2.95 -17.23 1.44
N PRO A 82 -1.78 -17.29 0.77
CA PRO A 82 -1.69 -17.45 -0.69
C PRO A 82 -1.97 -18.87 -1.19
N ASN A 83 -1.98 -19.86 -0.31
CA ASN A 83 -2.13 -21.28 -0.63
C ASN A 83 -2.69 -22.03 0.60
N LEU A 84 -3.07 -23.30 0.41
CA LEU A 84 -3.66 -24.12 1.48
C LEU A 84 -2.74 -24.25 2.70
N ARG A 85 -1.43 -24.38 2.49
CA ARG A 85 -0.48 -24.47 3.60
C ARG A 85 -0.45 -23.18 4.44
N GLY A 86 -0.41 -22.03 3.77
CA GLY A 86 -0.48 -20.73 4.45
C GLY A 86 -1.81 -20.53 5.17
N PHE A 87 -2.91 -21.06 4.63
CA PHE A 87 -4.21 -21.07 5.31
C PHE A 87 -4.19 -21.93 6.57
N GLU A 88 -3.62 -23.14 6.53
CA GLU A 88 -3.47 -24.01 7.70
C GLU A 88 -2.61 -23.35 8.78
N ASP A 89 -1.50 -22.72 8.39
CA ASP A 89 -0.63 -22.00 9.33
C ASP A 89 -1.35 -20.77 9.93
N ALA A 90 -2.18 -20.06 9.15
CA ALA A 90 -3.02 -18.97 9.64
C ALA A 90 -4.09 -19.46 10.63
N LEU A 91 -4.74 -20.58 10.32
CA LEU A 91 -5.73 -21.20 11.20
C LEU A 91 -5.10 -21.62 12.53
N ALA A 92 -3.90 -22.22 12.50
CA ALA A 92 -3.15 -22.59 13.69
C ALA A 92 -2.75 -21.38 14.55
N ALA A 93 -2.57 -20.20 13.94
CA ALA A 93 -2.32 -18.93 14.62
C ALA A 93 -3.61 -18.24 15.13
N GLY A 94 -4.79 -18.87 14.96
CA GLY A 94 -6.07 -18.34 15.44
C GLY A 94 -6.68 -17.25 14.56
N VAL A 95 -6.23 -17.14 13.30
CA VAL A 95 -6.77 -16.17 12.34
C VAL A 95 -8.22 -16.50 11.98
N LYS A 96 -9.11 -15.51 12.07
CA LYS A 96 -10.55 -15.65 11.78
C LYS A 96 -10.96 -15.15 10.40
N GLU A 97 -10.03 -14.44 9.74
CA GLU A 97 -10.22 -13.94 8.40
C GLU A 97 -8.92 -13.99 7.61
N VAL A 98 -8.98 -14.58 6.42
CA VAL A 98 -7.84 -14.63 5.52
C VAL A 98 -8.12 -13.85 4.25
N ALA A 99 -7.04 -13.50 3.54
CA ALA A 99 -7.15 -12.95 2.21
C ALA A 99 -6.39 -13.77 1.16
N VAL A 100 -6.98 -13.87 -0.02
CA VAL A 100 -6.37 -14.43 -1.23
C VAL A 100 -6.18 -13.33 -2.27
N PHE A 101 -5.29 -13.51 -3.24
CA PHE A 101 -5.03 -12.48 -4.25
C PHE A 101 -4.94 -13.03 -5.67
N ALA A 102 -5.73 -12.48 -6.58
CA ALA A 102 -5.63 -12.67 -8.02
C ALA A 102 -5.01 -11.42 -8.68
N ALA A 103 -4.77 -11.49 -9.99
CA ALA A 103 -4.32 -10.36 -10.79
C ALA A 103 -5.19 -10.22 -12.06
N ALA A 104 -5.40 -9.00 -12.52
CA ALA A 104 -6.10 -8.70 -13.77
C ALA A 104 -5.20 -8.70 -15.01
N SER A 105 -3.94 -9.14 -14.86
CA SER A 105 -2.96 -9.26 -15.95
C SER A 105 -2.30 -10.64 -15.91
N GLU A 106 -2.29 -11.33 -17.05
CA GLU A 106 -1.66 -12.64 -17.18
C GLU A 106 -0.14 -12.52 -16.99
N ALA A 107 0.49 -11.52 -17.60
CA ALA A 107 1.92 -11.29 -17.43
C ALA A 107 2.30 -10.94 -15.98
N PHE A 108 1.41 -10.31 -15.21
CA PHE A 108 1.62 -10.09 -13.78
C PHE A 108 1.47 -11.38 -12.99
N SER A 109 0.39 -12.15 -13.23
CA SER A 109 0.16 -13.45 -12.58
C SER A 109 1.33 -14.41 -12.80
N GLN A 110 1.79 -14.56 -14.04
CA GLN A 110 2.92 -15.43 -14.37
C GLN A 110 4.21 -15.01 -13.66
N ARG A 111 4.49 -13.72 -13.54
CA ARG A 111 5.72 -13.26 -12.86
C ARG A 111 5.62 -13.32 -11.34
N ASN A 112 4.45 -13.08 -10.77
CA ASN A 112 4.27 -12.98 -9.33
C ASN A 112 4.04 -14.35 -8.67
N ILE A 113 3.28 -15.23 -9.33
CA ILE A 113 2.85 -16.52 -8.77
C ILE A 113 3.08 -17.72 -9.71
N ASN A 114 3.75 -17.51 -10.86
CA ASN A 114 4.16 -18.56 -11.80
C ASN A 114 3.00 -19.45 -12.28
N CYS A 115 1.84 -18.83 -12.55
CA CYS A 115 0.68 -19.49 -13.15
C CYS A 115 -0.26 -18.49 -13.83
N SER A 116 -1.22 -19.00 -14.61
CA SER A 116 -2.24 -18.17 -15.25
C SER A 116 -3.26 -17.66 -14.24
N ILE A 117 -4.05 -16.65 -14.62
CA ILE A 117 -5.17 -16.17 -13.78
C ILE A 117 -6.14 -17.32 -13.49
N SER A 118 -6.48 -18.11 -14.51
CA SER A 118 -7.37 -19.27 -14.35
C SER A 118 -6.81 -20.31 -13.38
N ASP A 119 -5.51 -20.58 -13.43
CA ASP A 119 -4.89 -21.56 -12.52
C ASP A 119 -4.82 -21.01 -11.10
N SER A 120 -4.56 -19.71 -10.94
CA SER A 120 -4.59 -19.04 -9.64
C SER A 120 -5.96 -19.14 -8.99
N LEU A 121 -7.03 -18.90 -9.75
CA LEU A 121 -8.41 -19.02 -9.26
C LEU A 121 -8.72 -20.46 -8.81
N LYS A 122 -8.34 -21.47 -9.61
CA LYS A 122 -8.49 -22.89 -9.22
C LYS A 122 -7.73 -23.24 -7.94
N ARG A 123 -6.55 -22.64 -7.72
CA ARG A 123 -5.76 -22.84 -6.49
C ARG A 123 -6.44 -22.28 -5.24
N PHE A 124 -7.42 -21.39 -5.38
CA PHE A 124 -8.20 -20.90 -4.23
C PHE A 124 -9.32 -21.84 -3.84
N GLU A 125 -9.83 -22.71 -4.72
CA GLU A 125 -10.94 -23.62 -4.41
C GLU A 125 -10.72 -24.42 -3.11
N PRO A 126 -9.55 -25.05 -2.87
CA PRO A 126 -9.30 -25.77 -1.61
C PRO A 126 -9.23 -24.85 -0.39
N ILE A 127 -8.74 -23.62 -0.56
CA ILE A 127 -8.69 -22.62 0.53
C ILE A 127 -10.12 -22.21 0.89
N MET A 128 -10.96 -21.95 -0.10
CA MET A 128 -12.35 -21.56 0.10
C MET A 128 -13.14 -22.67 0.78
N GLU A 129 -12.91 -23.93 0.41
CA GLU A 129 -13.50 -25.09 1.07
C GLU A 129 -13.04 -25.20 2.53
N ALA A 130 -11.73 -25.15 2.78
CA ALA A 130 -11.18 -25.22 4.13
C ALA A 130 -11.66 -24.05 5.01
N ALA A 131 -11.74 -22.85 4.46
CA ALA A 131 -12.23 -21.66 5.16
C ALA A 131 -13.69 -21.80 5.58
N ARG A 132 -14.57 -22.28 4.67
CA ARG A 132 -15.97 -22.60 4.99
C ARG A 132 -16.08 -23.63 6.10
N ASN A 133 -15.30 -24.72 6.04
CA ASN A 133 -15.32 -25.79 7.04
C ASN A 133 -14.90 -25.32 8.44
N HIS A 134 -14.08 -24.28 8.54
CA HIS A 134 -13.60 -23.72 9.82
C HIS A 134 -14.29 -22.40 10.21
N GLY A 135 -15.29 -21.94 9.44
CA GLY A 135 -15.97 -20.67 9.71
C GLY A 135 -15.07 -19.44 9.57
N VAL A 136 -14.00 -19.53 8.78
CA VAL A 136 -13.08 -18.43 8.48
C VAL A 136 -13.59 -17.67 7.26
N ARG A 137 -13.70 -16.34 7.35
CA ARG A 137 -14.09 -15.52 6.19
C ARG A 137 -12.91 -15.32 5.25
N VAL A 138 -13.19 -15.15 3.96
CA VAL A 138 -12.17 -14.91 2.95
C VAL A 138 -12.44 -13.60 2.21
N ARG A 139 -11.43 -12.74 2.17
CA ARG A 139 -11.39 -11.52 1.36
C ARG A 139 -10.58 -11.76 0.09
N GLY A 140 -11.05 -11.28 -1.06
CA GLY A 140 -10.35 -11.40 -2.33
C GLY A 140 -9.67 -10.10 -2.74
N TYR A 141 -8.40 -10.13 -3.13
CA TYR A 141 -7.74 -9.00 -3.79
C TYR A 141 -7.63 -9.24 -5.29
N VAL A 142 -7.78 -8.19 -6.09
CA VAL A 142 -7.42 -8.20 -7.51
C VAL A 142 -6.37 -7.14 -7.77
N SER A 143 -5.18 -7.55 -8.19
CA SER A 143 -4.09 -6.64 -8.54
C SER A 143 -4.20 -6.13 -9.98
N CYS A 144 -3.52 -5.02 -10.29
CA CYS A 144 -3.40 -4.42 -11.62
C CYS A 144 -4.72 -3.96 -12.26
N VAL A 145 -5.70 -3.54 -11.46
CA VAL A 145 -7.05 -3.21 -11.97
C VAL A 145 -7.12 -1.93 -12.80
N LEU A 146 -6.15 -1.03 -12.63
CA LEU A 146 -6.02 0.25 -13.38
C LEU A 146 -4.71 0.35 -14.16
N GLY A 147 -4.05 -0.78 -14.40
CA GLY A 147 -2.79 -0.84 -15.12
C GLY A 147 -1.87 -1.92 -14.60
N CYS A 148 -1.03 -2.44 -15.49
CA CYS A 148 -0.05 -3.46 -15.22
C CYS A 148 1.35 -2.96 -15.62
N PRO A 149 2.40 -3.16 -14.79
CA PRO A 149 3.76 -2.73 -15.11
C PRO A 149 4.37 -3.45 -16.33
N TYR A 150 3.76 -4.55 -16.77
CA TYR A 150 4.22 -5.37 -17.88
C TYR A 150 3.39 -5.25 -19.17
N GLU A 151 2.07 -5.26 -19.07
CA GLU A 151 1.14 -5.20 -20.22
C GLU A 151 0.60 -3.78 -20.48
N GLY A 152 0.84 -2.83 -19.57
CA GLY A 152 0.31 -1.48 -19.68
C GLY A 152 -1.17 -1.43 -19.28
N LYS A 153 -2.04 -0.96 -20.16
CA LYS A 153 -3.45 -0.71 -19.83
C LYS A 153 -4.20 -2.02 -19.57
N VAL A 154 -4.92 -2.07 -18.46
CA VAL A 154 -5.89 -3.12 -18.12
C VAL A 154 -7.28 -2.49 -18.16
N ASN A 155 -8.22 -3.10 -18.89
CA ASN A 155 -9.58 -2.58 -19.03
C ASN A 155 -10.50 -3.16 -17.95
N ALA A 156 -11.50 -2.40 -17.53
CA ALA A 156 -12.44 -2.79 -16.49
C ALA A 156 -13.21 -4.09 -16.83
N GLU A 157 -13.48 -4.34 -18.11
CA GLU A 157 -14.13 -5.55 -18.62
C GLU A 157 -13.28 -6.81 -18.41
N GLN A 158 -11.96 -6.65 -18.28
CA GLN A 158 -11.05 -7.75 -17.94
C GLN A 158 -11.05 -8.02 -16.41
N VAL A 159 -11.25 -6.98 -15.60
CA VAL A 159 -11.28 -7.09 -14.13
C VAL A 159 -12.59 -7.72 -13.64
N ALA A 160 -13.72 -7.33 -14.20
CA ALA A 160 -15.04 -7.76 -13.76
C ALA A 160 -15.26 -9.28 -13.68
N PRO A 161 -14.89 -10.12 -14.67
CA PRO A 161 -15.05 -11.57 -14.55
C PRO A 161 -14.17 -12.19 -13.44
N ILE A 162 -13.02 -11.58 -13.12
CA ILE A 162 -12.13 -12.06 -12.05
C ILE A 162 -12.74 -11.72 -10.68
N ALA A 163 -13.23 -10.49 -10.52
CA ALA A 163 -13.95 -10.07 -9.32
C ALA A 163 -15.20 -10.93 -9.08
N ARG A 164 -15.97 -11.20 -10.14
CA ARG A 164 -17.12 -12.10 -10.10
C ARG A 164 -16.72 -13.51 -9.69
N ALA A 165 -15.65 -14.06 -10.26
CA ALA A 165 -15.18 -15.39 -9.89
C ALA A 165 -14.80 -15.50 -8.40
N LEU A 166 -14.11 -14.48 -7.85
CA LEU A 166 -13.79 -14.45 -6.42
C LEU A 166 -15.05 -14.36 -5.55
N HIS A 167 -16.01 -13.51 -5.94
CA HIS A 167 -17.29 -13.38 -5.25
C HIS A 167 -18.09 -14.69 -5.28
N ASP A 168 -18.26 -15.31 -6.45
CA ASP A 168 -18.97 -16.57 -6.66
C ASP A 168 -18.34 -17.74 -5.88
N MET A 169 -17.01 -17.73 -5.69
CA MET A 169 -16.30 -18.71 -4.86
C MET A 169 -16.61 -18.58 -3.35
N GLY A 170 -17.18 -17.44 -2.93
CA GLY A 170 -17.54 -17.15 -1.55
C GLY A 170 -16.67 -16.08 -0.87
N CYS A 171 -15.88 -15.30 -1.61
CA CYS A 171 -15.25 -14.11 -1.00
C CYS A 171 -16.36 -13.12 -0.61
N TYR A 172 -16.39 -12.70 0.65
CA TYR A 172 -17.44 -11.79 1.13
C TYR A 172 -17.21 -10.34 0.68
N GLU A 173 -15.97 -10.02 0.31
CA GLU A 173 -15.54 -8.71 -0.20
C GLU A 173 -14.39 -8.91 -1.20
N VAL A 174 -14.41 -8.10 -2.27
CA VAL A 174 -13.36 -8.04 -3.28
C VAL A 174 -12.75 -6.64 -3.32
N SER A 175 -11.46 -6.54 -2.99
CA SER A 175 -10.67 -5.30 -3.07
C SER A 175 -10.01 -5.16 -4.44
N LEU A 176 -10.28 -4.04 -5.10
CA LEU A 176 -9.77 -3.70 -6.42
C LEU A 176 -8.51 -2.83 -6.28
N GLY A 177 -7.35 -3.42 -6.58
CA GLY A 177 -6.03 -2.84 -6.36
C GLY A 177 -5.38 -2.17 -7.58
N ASP A 178 -5.22 -0.85 -7.52
CA ASP A 178 -4.30 -0.08 -8.38
C ASP A 178 -2.86 -0.24 -7.88
N THR A 179 -2.30 -1.41 -8.14
CA THR A 179 -0.99 -1.87 -7.62
C THR A 179 0.18 -0.95 -7.97
N ILE A 180 0.09 -0.19 -9.06
CA ILE A 180 1.18 0.69 -9.53
C ILE A 180 0.82 2.17 -9.43
N GLY A 181 -0.38 2.50 -8.93
CA GLY A 181 -0.84 3.87 -8.71
C GLY A 181 -1.02 4.69 -9.99
N THR A 182 -1.25 4.04 -11.15
CA THR A 182 -1.38 4.72 -12.45
C THR A 182 -2.82 5.12 -12.78
N GLY A 183 -3.78 4.63 -12.01
CA GLY A 183 -5.20 4.90 -12.22
C GLY A 183 -5.54 6.37 -12.01
N THR A 184 -6.46 6.86 -12.83
CA THR A 184 -7.04 8.20 -12.67
C THR A 184 -8.47 8.12 -12.17
N ALA A 185 -9.02 9.26 -11.71
CA ALA A 185 -10.39 9.32 -11.21
C ALA A 185 -11.42 8.84 -12.25
N GLY A 186 -11.21 9.15 -13.54
CA GLY A 186 -12.07 8.69 -14.62
C GLY A 186 -12.03 7.18 -14.81
N ASP A 187 -10.83 6.60 -14.84
CA ASP A 187 -10.64 5.15 -14.97
C ASP A 187 -11.22 4.41 -13.76
N THR A 188 -11.06 4.97 -12.56
CA THR A 188 -11.59 4.41 -11.30
C THR A 188 -13.12 4.35 -11.32
N ARG A 189 -13.81 5.41 -11.76
CA ARG A 189 -15.27 5.40 -11.88
C ARG A 189 -15.74 4.36 -12.89
N ARG A 190 -15.08 4.30 -14.05
CA ARG A 190 -15.37 3.30 -15.08
C ARG A 190 -15.18 1.87 -14.55
N LEU A 191 -14.12 1.64 -13.76
CA LEU A 191 -13.86 0.35 -13.12
C LEU A 191 -15.04 -0.08 -12.24
N PHE A 192 -15.46 0.76 -11.29
CA PHE A 192 -16.57 0.41 -10.41
C PHE A 192 -17.91 0.30 -11.14
N GLU A 193 -18.17 1.13 -12.16
CA GLU A 193 -19.35 1.01 -13.00
C GLU A 193 -19.45 -0.40 -13.62
N VAL A 194 -18.37 -0.91 -14.22
CA VAL A 194 -18.36 -2.22 -14.88
C VAL A 194 -18.39 -3.37 -13.88
N VAL A 195 -17.57 -3.31 -12.83
CA VAL A 195 -17.47 -4.40 -11.85
C VAL A 195 -18.76 -4.50 -11.04
N SER A 196 -19.40 -3.37 -10.72
CA SER A 196 -20.66 -3.36 -9.96
C SER A 196 -21.87 -3.92 -10.71
N ALA A 197 -21.74 -4.14 -12.03
CA ALA A 197 -22.75 -4.86 -12.80
C ALA A 197 -22.73 -6.38 -12.52
N GLN A 198 -21.69 -6.89 -11.85
CA GLN A 198 -21.49 -8.31 -11.59
C GLN A 198 -21.28 -8.64 -10.11
N VAL A 199 -20.78 -7.70 -9.31
CA VAL A 199 -20.56 -7.85 -7.87
C VAL A 199 -21.21 -6.68 -7.15
N PRO A 200 -22.01 -6.89 -6.08
CA PRO A 200 -22.66 -5.79 -5.37
C PRO A 200 -21.64 -4.78 -4.81
N ARG A 201 -21.96 -3.48 -4.86
CA ARG A 201 -21.05 -2.39 -4.45
C ARG A 201 -20.63 -2.51 -2.98
N GLU A 202 -21.53 -2.98 -2.13
CA GLU A 202 -21.32 -3.23 -0.71
C GLU A 202 -20.32 -4.36 -0.42
N GLN A 203 -19.93 -5.13 -1.44
CA GLN A 203 -18.91 -6.17 -1.38
C GLN A 203 -17.66 -5.80 -2.19
N LEU A 204 -17.53 -4.52 -2.59
CA LEU A 204 -16.37 -4.01 -3.29
C LEU A 204 -15.60 -3.03 -2.40
N ALA A 205 -14.27 -3.13 -2.45
CA ALA A 205 -13.36 -2.20 -1.80
C ALA A 205 -12.38 -1.60 -2.81
N GLY A 206 -11.87 -0.41 -2.51
CA GLY A 206 -10.81 0.24 -3.30
C GLY A 206 -9.46 0.18 -2.61
N HIS A 207 -8.41 -0.18 -3.36
CA HIS A 207 -7.03 -0.19 -2.88
C HIS A 207 -6.16 0.61 -3.84
N PHE A 208 -5.79 1.83 -3.46
CA PHE A 208 -5.14 2.78 -4.37
C PHE A 208 -3.75 3.17 -3.87
N HIS A 209 -2.72 2.79 -4.63
CA HIS A 209 -1.38 3.28 -4.36
C HIS A 209 -1.23 4.73 -4.79
N ASP A 210 -0.48 5.51 -4.03
CA ASP A 210 -0.27 6.93 -4.30
C ASP A 210 0.99 7.22 -5.13
N THR A 211 1.50 6.23 -5.88
CA THR A 211 2.77 6.33 -6.63
C THR A 211 2.82 7.54 -7.57
N TYR A 212 1.68 7.97 -8.11
CA TYR A 212 1.54 9.15 -8.99
C TYR A 212 0.64 10.25 -8.39
N GLY A 213 0.42 10.25 -7.07
CA GLY A 213 -0.37 11.28 -6.38
C GLY A 213 -1.88 11.23 -6.68
N GLN A 214 -2.38 10.07 -7.12
CA GLN A 214 -3.78 9.90 -7.55
C GLN A 214 -4.66 9.23 -6.49
N ALA A 215 -4.10 8.68 -5.39
CA ALA A 215 -4.85 7.79 -4.51
C ALA A 215 -6.08 8.48 -3.90
N LEU A 216 -5.93 9.69 -3.33
CA LEU A 216 -7.05 10.43 -2.76
C LEU A 216 -8.10 10.84 -3.81
N ALA A 217 -7.68 11.16 -5.03
CA ALA A 217 -8.60 11.46 -6.11
C ALA A 217 -9.41 10.22 -6.52
N ASN A 218 -8.77 9.05 -6.54
CA ASN A 218 -9.40 7.76 -6.83
C ASN A 218 -10.33 7.32 -5.69
N VAL A 219 -9.98 7.54 -4.43
CA VAL A 219 -10.88 7.32 -3.27
C VAL A 219 -12.11 8.21 -3.40
N TYR A 220 -11.95 9.50 -3.64
CA TYR A 220 -13.09 10.42 -3.83
C TYR A 220 -13.98 10.00 -5.00
N ALA A 221 -13.37 9.60 -6.12
CA ALA A 221 -14.09 9.09 -7.28
C ALA A 221 -14.89 7.82 -6.95
N SER A 222 -14.32 6.92 -6.15
CA SER A 222 -14.97 5.68 -5.69
C SER A 222 -16.14 5.96 -4.73
N LEU A 223 -15.98 6.92 -3.82
CA LEU A 223 -17.05 7.38 -2.92
C LEU A 223 -18.26 7.91 -3.70
N LEU A 224 -18.02 8.63 -4.81
CA LEU A 224 -19.10 9.08 -5.71
C LEU A 224 -19.84 7.93 -6.39
N GLU A 225 -19.18 6.79 -6.59
CA GLU A 225 -19.78 5.55 -7.11
C GLU A 225 -20.43 4.68 -6.02
N GLY A 226 -20.44 5.14 -4.76
CA GLY A 226 -21.07 4.47 -3.62
C GLY A 226 -20.19 3.44 -2.92
N ILE A 227 -18.89 3.37 -3.25
CA ILE A 227 -17.92 2.50 -2.57
C ILE A 227 -17.57 3.11 -1.22
N ASN A 228 -17.58 2.29 -0.17
CA ASN A 228 -17.40 2.74 1.21
C ASN A 228 -16.37 1.92 2.00
N VAL A 229 -15.55 1.13 1.32
CA VAL A 229 -14.46 0.37 1.93
C VAL A 229 -13.17 0.70 1.20
N PHE A 230 -12.14 1.12 1.94
CA PHE A 230 -10.85 1.47 1.38
C PHE A 230 -9.71 0.85 2.17
N ASP A 231 -8.75 0.30 1.42
CA ASP A 231 -7.51 -0.16 1.99
C ASP A 231 -6.54 1.01 2.08
N GLU A 232 -5.90 1.16 3.23
CA GLU A 232 -4.96 2.24 3.47
C GLU A 232 -3.70 1.78 4.20
N LEU A 233 -2.62 2.51 3.96
CA LEU A 233 -1.39 2.42 4.73
C LEU A 233 -1.39 3.58 5.73
N GLY A 234 -1.59 3.26 7.00
CA GLY A 234 -1.63 4.23 8.09
C GLY A 234 -0.29 4.89 8.35
N GLY A 235 0.06 5.90 7.55
CA GLY A 235 1.17 6.80 7.84
C GLY A 235 0.89 7.82 8.94
N ARG A 236 -0.35 7.88 9.47
CA ARG A 236 -0.78 8.81 10.52
C ARG A 236 -1.96 8.30 11.36
N ALA A 237 -1.79 7.22 12.13
CA ALA A 237 -2.59 7.03 13.34
C ALA A 237 -2.01 7.94 14.46
N GLY A 238 -2.26 9.24 14.35
CA GLY A 238 -1.64 10.25 15.22
C GLY A 238 -2.41 11.57 15.28
N ARG A 239 -3.53 11.55 16.03
CA ARG A 239 -4.33 12.68 16.55
C ARG A 239 -5.05 13.58 15.52
N LEU A 240 -6.39 13.50 15.54
CA LEU A 240 -7.25 14.66 15.26
C LEU A 240 -8.44 14.69 16.24
N PRO A 241 -8.34 15.37 17.40
CA PRO A 241 -9.54 15.77 18.13
C PRO A 241 -10.15 16.97 17.40
N ILE A 242 -11.28 16.76 16.71
CA ILE A 242 -12.19 17.87 16.41
C ILE A 242 -12.80 18.29 17.73
N ARG A 243 -12.07 19.09 18.50
CA ARG A 243 -12.65 19.88 19.57
C ARG A 243 -13.36 21.05 18.89
N GLN A 244 -14.68 20.94 18.74
CA GLN A 244 -15.52 22.12 18.60
C GLN A 244 -15.23 23.01 19.82
N ARG A 245 -14.56 24.15 19.61
CA ARG A 245 -14.52 25.18 20.64
C ARG A 245 -15.92 25.78 20.71
N GLY A 246 -16.71 25.24 21.63
CA GLY A 246 -17.91 25.91 22.12
C GLY A 246 -17.54 27.23 22.80
N ASP A 247 -18.41 28.20 22.60
CA ASP A 247 -18.49 29.44 23.36
C ASP A 247 -18.29 29.21 24.86
N ARG A 248 -17.35 29.93 25.47
CA ARG A 248 -17.50 30.40 26.86
C ARG A 248 -16.88 31.79 27.03
N GLN A 249 -17.79 32.70 27.33
CA GLN A 249 -17.61 34.00 27.96
C GLN A 249 -16.65 33.94 29.15
N HIS A 250 -15.83 34.97 29.32
CA HIS A 250 -15.29 35.34 30.63
C HIS A 250 -15.44 36.85 30.87
N ARG A 251 -16.22 37.17 31.90
CA ARG A 251 -16.33 38.48 32.56
C ARG A 251 -15.21 38.65 33.62
N HIS A 252 -14.94 39.93 33.92
CA HIS A 252 -14.27 40.53 35.10
C HIS A 252 -12.73 40.39 35.18
N GLY A 253 -11.91 41.39 35.51
CA GLY A 253 -12.12 42.81 35.86
C GLY A 253 -10.81 43.43 36.39
N ARG A 254 -10.54 44.71 36.03
CA ARG A 254 -9.68 45.76 36.67
C ARG A 254 -8.26 45.38 37.13
N ARG A 255 -7.15 46.03 36.72
CA ARG A 255 -6.70 47.42 37.01
C ARG A 255 -5.35 47.65 36.31
N GLY A 256 -5.04 48.89 35.90
CA GLY A 256 -3.66 49.34 35.60
C GLY A 256 -3.49 50.05 34.25
N VAL A 257 -3.46 51.38 34.30
CA VAL A 257 -3.12 52.41 33.26
C VAL A 257 -2.15 53.37 34.01
N PRO A 258 -1.25 54.20 33.40
CA PRO A 258 -1.06 54.67 32.00
C PRO A 258 0.42 54.51 31.52
N ALA A 259 0.99 55.05 30.42
CA ALA A 259 0.71 56.15 29.49
C ALA A 259 1.63 56.06 28.23
N ALA A 260 1.24 56.80 27.17
CA ALA A 260 2.05 57.39 26.08
C ALA A 260 2.74 56.45 25.06
N GLY A 261 2.77 56.72 23.75
CA GLY A 261 2.32 57.85 22.92
C GLY A 261 2.85 57.67 21.48
N ALA A 262 2.16 58.29 20.50
CA ALA A 262 2.57 58.80 19.16
C ALA A 262 3.64 58.04 18.32
N GLY A 263 3.61 57.95 16.99
CA GLY A 263 2.93 58.63 15.88
C GLY A 263 3.36 57.92 14.57
N HIS A 264 2.59 58.03 13.48
CA HIS A 264 2.95 58.78 12.24
C HIS A 264 4.31 58.41 11.60
N CYS A 265 4.52 58.32 10.29
CA CYS A 265 3.77 58.34 9.03
C CYS A 265 4.84 58.23 7.90
N TYR A 266 4.40 58.11 6.63
CA TYR A 266 5.12 58.32 5.35
C TYR A 266 5.98 57.14 4.80
N ARG A 267 5.62 56.54 3.64
CA ARG A 267 5.69 56.99 2.21
C ARG A 267 7.15 57.19 1.75
N HIS A 268 7.59 56.92 0.51
CA HIS A 268 7.13 56.24 -0.72
C HIS A 268 8.34 56.33 -1.68
N ARG A 269 8.61 55.28 -2.47
CA ARG A 269 9.10 55.27 -3.89
C ARG A 269 10.53 55.80 -4.22
N PRO A 270 11.04 55.66 -5.47
CA PRO A 270 11.08 54.48 -6.37
C PRO A 270 12.40 54.34 -7.22
N GLY A 271 12.60 53.16 -7.83
CA GLY A 271 13.05 53.01 -9.23
C GLY A 271 14.55 52.93 -9.53
N GLN A 272 14.98 51.85 -10.22
CA GLN A 272 15.68 51.91 -11.51
C GLN A 272 15.92 50.51 -12.12
N THR A 273 15.90 50.49 -13.44
CA THR A 273 16.03 49.38 -14.39
C THR A 273 17.49 49.02 -14.69
N ASP A 274 17.83 47.74 -14.91
CA ASP A 274 18.64 47.36 -16.10
C ASP A 274 18.61 45.84 -16.40
N ARG A 275 18.79 45.50 -17.68
CA ARG A 275 18.83 44.18 -18.31
C ARG A 275 20.19 43.49 -18.10
N ARG A 276 20.23 42.16 -17.98
CA ARG A 276 21.16 41.21 -18.67
C ARG A 276 20.89 39.73 -18.30
N ARG A 277 21.16 38.85 -19.27
CA ARG A 277 20.93 37.38 -19.32
C ARG A 277 21.78 36.56 -18.32
N PRO A 278 21.45 35.27 -18.08
CA PRO A 278 22.00 34.47 -16.98
C PRO A 278 23.30 33.75 -17.36
N THR A 279 24.21 33.62 -16.39
CA THR A 279 25.38 32.73 -16.45
C THR A 279 25.37 31.79 -15.26
N HIS A 280 25.43 30.48 -15.52
CA HIS A 280 25.67 29.42 -14.56
C HIS A 280 27.12 29.45 -14.05
N GLN A 281 27.33 29.26 -12.74
CA GLN A 281 28.50 28.56 -12.20
C GLN A 281 28.21 27.95 -10.81
N PRO A 282 28.83 26.81 -10.45
CA PRO A 282 28.53 26.04 -9.24
C PRO A 282 29.51 26.32 -8.09
N CYS A 283 29.06 26.12 -6.86
CA CYS A 283 29.86 26.08 -5.62
C CYS A 283 29.08 25.18 -4.63
N ALA A 284 29.62 24.46 -3.66
CA ALA A 284 30.94 23.95 -3.30
C ALA A 284 30.63 22.99 -2.13
N GLY A 285 31.24 21.82 -2.07
CA GLY A 285 31.01 20.85 -0.98
C GLY A 285 31.70 21.27 0.33
N PRO A 286 31.25 20.77 1.50
CA PRO A 286 32.05 20.76 2.72
C PRO A 286 32.30 19.32 3.21
N ARG A 287 33.57 18.90 3.42
CA ARG A 287 34.44 19.06 4.60
C ARG A 287 34.13 18.09 5.76
N GLN A 288 35.07 17.17 5.97
CA GLN A 288 35.22 16.29 7.14
C GLN A 288 35.40 17.09 8.44
N TRP A 289 34.93 16.53 9.56
CA TRP A 289 35.30 16.96 10.92
C TRP A 289 35.58 15.77 11.86
N VAL A 290 36.52 16.03 12.75
CA VAL A 290 37.25 15.14 13.67
C VAL A 290 36.52 15.01 15.02
N ALA A 291 36.80 13.91 15.74
CA ALA A 291 36.28 13.58 17.07
C ALA A 291 36.89 14.42 18.23
N GLY A 292 36.08 14.70 19.25
CA GLY A 292 36.49 15.26 20.56
C GLY A 292 35.29 15.29 21.53
N GLY A 293 35.47 14.84 22.77
CA GLY A 293 34.40 14.43 23.68
C GLY A 293 33.92 15.40 24.76
N ALA A 294 33.03 14.83 25.60
CA ALA A 294 32.56 15.20 26.94
C ALA A 294 31.59 16.39 27.14
N GLY A 295 30.40 16.05 27.69
CA GLY A 295 29.75 16.81 28.76
C GLY A 295 28.46 17.59 28.44
N ALA A 296 27.44 17.33 29.27
CA ALA A 296 26.24 18.13 29.54
C ALA A 296 24.95 17.87 28.74
N GLN A 297 23.88 17.73 29.51
CA GLN A 297 22.52 17.37 29.12
C GLN A 297 21.72 18.55 28.54
N ARG A 298 20.76 18.17 27.69
CA ARG A 298 19.44 18.77 27.40
C ARG A 298 19.25 19.43 26.04
N THR A 299 18.04 19.14 25.54
CA THR A 299 17.33 19.61 24.34
C THR A 299 17.91 19.19 22.99
N VAL A 300 17.50 18.01 22.52
CA VAL A 300 17.54 17.70 21.09
C VAL A 300 16.15 17.88 20.50
N SER A 301 15.94 19.00 19.83
CA SER A 301 14.85 19.21 18.88
C SER A 301 15.07 18.28 17.68
N HIS A 302 14.32 17.18 17.60
CA HIS A 302 14.30 16.32 16.42
C HIS A 302 13.17 16.78 15.49
N THR A 303 13.46 17.75 14.62
CA THR A 303 12.71 17.94 13.37
C THR A 303 13.47 17.20 12.28
N GLY A 304 12.98 16.02 11.92
CA GLY A 304 13.54 15.20 10.86
C GLY A 304 12.68 13.96 10.63
N VAL A 305 11.52 14.14 9.99
CA VAL A 305 10.71 13.02 9.52
C VAL A 305 11.06 12.79 8.05
N THR A 306 11.62 11.61 7.78
CA THR A 306 11.91 11.13 6.43
C THR A 306 10.65 10.49 5.87
N TYR A 307 10.16 11.01 4.75
CA TYR A 307 9.05 10.41 4.00
C TYR A 307 9.53 9.09 3.39
N LEU A 308 8.87 7.99 3.72
CA LEU A 308 9.12 6.72 3.04
C LEU A 308 7.98 6.45 2.06
N TRP A 309 8.32 6.61 0.78
CA TRP A 309 7.44 6.31 -0.34
C TRP A 309 7.58 4.83 -0.69
N VAL A 310 6.44 4.13 -0.77
CA VAL A 310 6.36 2.76 -1.26
C VAL A 310 6.84 2.73 -2.71
N LYS A 311 8.04 2.18 -2.91
CA LYS A 311 8.56 1.82 -4.23
C LYS A 311 7.94 0.50 -4.64
N CYS A 312 6.84 0.54 -5.40
CA CYS A 312 6.57 -0.56 -6.31
C CYS A 312 7.64 -0.56 -7.40
N TYR A 313 8.18 -1.76 -7.67
CA TYR A 313 9.22 -2.08 -8.65
C TYR A 313 9.36 -1.08 -9.81
N ARG A 314 10.48 -0.36 -9.87
CA ARG A 314 11.00 0.24 -11.12
C ARG A 314 11.94 -0.79 -11.75
N PRO A 315 11.57 -1.55 -12.79
CA PRO A 315 12.54 -2.36 -13.51
C PRO A 315 13.52 -1.42 -14.22
N THR A 316 14.77 -1.39 -13.74
CA THR A 316 15.87 -0.72 -14.44
C THR A 316 16.24 -1.55 -15.66
N PHE A 317 15.83 -1.12 -16.86
CA PHE A 317 16.27 -1.72 -18.11
C PHE A 317 17.71 -1.33 -18.42
N HIS A 318 18.61 -2.32 -18.49
CA HIS A 318 19.88 -2.17 -19.21
C HIS A 318 19.71 -2.76 -20.62
N SER A 319 19.57 -1.88 -21.61
CA SER A 319 19.72 -2.24 -23.02
C SER A 319 21.18 -2.58 -23.29
N LYS A 320 21.52 -3.87 -23.36
CA LYS A 320 22.76 -4.30 -24.00
C LYS A 320 22.51 -4.35 -25.50
N LYS A 321 23.06 -3.34 -26.20
CA LYS A 321 23.17 -3.31 -27.65
C LYS A 321 23.86 -4.59 -28.15
N SER A 322 23.27 -5.12 -29.21
CA SER A 322 23.78 -6.16 -30.10
C SER A 322 25.23 -5.92 -30.54
N GLY A 323 26.05 -6.97 -30.49
CA GLY A 323 27.42 -6.96 -31.01
C GLY A 323 27.90 -8.37 -31.35
N ASN A 324 27.97 -8.60 -32.66
CA ASN A 324 28.81 -9.54 -33.39
C ASN A 324 28.42 -11.02 -33.61
N ARG A 325 28.40 -11.33 -34.92
CA ARG A 325 28.36 -12.64 -35.56
C ARG A 325 29.70 -13.38 -35.40
N GLU A 326 29.59 -14.68 -35.68
CA GLU A 326 30.58 -15.52 -36.38
C GLU A 326 31.59 -16.35 -35.57
N THR A 327 31.68 -17.61 -36.02
CA THR A 327 32.71 -18.63 -35.79
C THR A 327 32.73 -19.36 -34.43
N ASN A 328 32.20 -20.60 -34.40
CA ASN A 328 33.07 -21.77 -34.36
C ASN A 328 32.30 -23.08 -34.66
N ARG A 329 32.48 -23.60 -35.88
CA ARG A 329 32.39 -25.03 -36.18
C ARG A 329 33.73 -25.62 -35.80
N GLN A 330 33.76 -26.63 -34.93
CA GLN A 330 34.46 -27.91 -35.16
C GLN A 330 34.53 -28.76 -33.88
N ASN A 331 34.50 -30.07 -34.12
CA ASN A 331 34.94 -31.17 -33.27
C ASN A 331 33.96 -31.69 -32.22
N PHE A 332 33.02 -32.54 -32.66
CA PHE A 332 32.90 -33.89 -32.11
C PHE A 332 32.47 -34.85 -33.24
N ARG A 333 33.40 -35.70 -33.68
CA ARG A 333 33.19 -36.82 -34.61
C ARG A 333 33.43 -38.12 -33.85
N ARG A 334 32.65 -39.14 -34.22
CA ARG A 334 32.68 -40.58 -33.83
C ARG A 334 31.94 -40.84 -32.51
N SER A 335 30.83 -41.58 -32.50
CA SER A 335 30.67 -42.94 -33.04
C SER A 335 29.17 -43.35 -33.03
N GLY A 336 28.80 -44.28 -33.93
CA GLY A 336 27.59 -45.10 -33.77
C GLY A 336 26.44 -44.84 -34.75
N PHE A 337 26.55 -45.38 -35.96
CA PHE A 337 25.41 -45.61 -36.87
C PHE A 337 24.76 -46.96 -36.52
N GLY A 338 23.44 -46.97 -36.31
CA GLY A 338 22.61 -48.17 -36.18
C GLY A 338 21.25 -47.92 -36.86
N LYS A 339 20.99 -48.69 -37.92
CA LYS A 339 19.84 -48.63 -38.84
C LYS A 339 18.48 -48.84 -38.14
N ASN A 340 17.44 -48.17 -38.61
CA ASN A 340 16.22 -48.82 -39.13
C ASN A 340 15.33 -47.80 -39.88
N ARG A 341 14.54 -48.36 -40.79
CA ARG A 341 13.94 -47.81 -42.04
C ARG A 341 13.17 -46.51 -41.94
#